data_AF-A0A238K1T6-F1
#
_entry.id   AF-A0A238K1T6-F1
#
_cell.length_a   1.000
_cell.length_b   1.000
_cell.length_c   1.000
_cell.angle_alpha   90.00
_cell.angle_beta   90.00
_cell.angle_gamma   90.00
#
_symmetry.space_group_name_H-M   'P 1'
#
loop_
_entity.id
_entity.type
_entity.pdbx_description
1 polymer ?
#
loop_
_entity_poly.entity_id
_entity_poly.type
_entity_poly.pdbx_seq_one_letter_code
_entity_poly.pdbx_strand_id
1 'polypeptide(L)'
;MTKLVLAAFLAALYSLPAAAQGADTLKMKLEVKDGRYQMRGIFGSNWAVGEIQTEAAKNCAEVGRPLEHFKVLGANSKGLKVFEAACK
;
A
#
# COMPACT_ATOMS: atom_id res chain seq x y z
N MET A 1 34.61 32.91 -40.27
CA MET A 1 33.30 32.37 -39.87
C MET A 1 33.53 31.30 -38.82
N THR A 2 33.31 31.57 -37.53
CA THR A 2 33.29 30.52 -36.51
C THR A 2 32.24 30.88 -35.47
N LYS A 3 31.14 30.14 -35.50
CA LYS A 3 29.93 30.36 -34.71
C LYS A 3 30.20 30.06 -33.23
N LEU A 4 29.82 31.00 -32.35
CA LEU A 4 29.46 30.71 -30.97
C LEU A 4 28.32 29.68 -30.95
N VAL A 5 28.41 28.68 -30.08
CA VAL A 5 27.22 28.07 -29.48
C VAL A 5 27.51 27.80 -28.00
N LEU A 6 26.98 28.70 -27.15
CA LEU A 6 26.55 28.39 -25.79
C LEU A 6 25.37 27.42 -25.86
N ALA A 7 25.37 26.40 -24.99
CA ALA A 7 24.23 25.66 -24.41
C ALA A 7 24.71 24.21 -24.16
N ALA A 8 24.39 23.51 -23.09
CA ALA A 8 23.26 23.65 -22.19
C ALA A 8 23.63 23.10 -20.80
N PHE A 9 23.12 23.79 -19.78
CA PHE A 9 22.88 23.24 -18.45
C PHE A 9 22.05 21.96 -18.57
N LEU A 10 22.69 20.79 -18.47
CA LEU A 10 21.99 19.55 -18.14
C LEU A 10 21.83 19.52 -16.62
N ALA A 11 20.76 20.15 -16.16
CA ALA A 11 20.19 19.88 -14.85
C ALA A 11 19.90 18.38 -14.78
N ALA A 12 20.80 17.64 -14.14
CA ALA A 12 20.54 16.29 -13.67
C ALA A 12 19.51 16.38 -12.55
N LEU A 13 18.25 16.60 -12.93
CA LEU A 13 17.09 16.24 -12.13
C LEU A 13 17.11 14.72 -12.06
N TYR A 14 17.90 14.19 -11.14
CA TYR A 14 17.72 12.84 -10.62
C TYR A 14 16.27 12.77 -10.16
N SER A 15 15.44 12.23 -11.02
CA SER A 15 14.10 11.81 -10.67
C SER A 15 14.30 10.74 -9.60
N LEU A 16 14.20 11.15 -8.32
CA LEU A 16 14.15 10.19 -7.23
C LEU A 16 13.10 9.15 -7.63
N PRO A 17 13.44 7.85 -7.67
CA PRO A 17 12.46 6.85 -8.02
C PRO A 17 11.32 7.02 -7.03
N ALA A 18 10.14 7.37 -7.56
CA ALA A 18 8.90 7.43 -6.78
C ALA A 18 8.82 6.11 -6.04
N ALA A 19 9.00 6.14 -4.71
CA ALA A 19 9.25 4.97 -3.87
C ALA A 19 8.45 3.78 -4.40
N ALA A 20 9.16 2.89 -5.10
CA ALA A 20 8.54 1.70 -5.64
C ALA A 20 7.91 1.03 -4.43
N GLN A 21 6.58 0.94 -4.43
CA GLN A 21 5.85 0.36 -3.32
C GLN A 21 6.31 -1.11 -3.29
N GLY A 22 7.29 -1.40 -2.43
CA GLY A 22 8.20 -2.53 -2.53
C GLY A 22 7.75 -3.74 -1.73
N ALA A 23 8.63 -4.75 -1.68
CA ALA A 23 8.42 -6.03 -1.00
C ALA A 23 7.99 -5.88 0.47
N ASP A 24 8.46 -4.84 1.17
CA ASP A 24 8.14 -4.53 2.57
C ASP A 24 6.85 -3.72 2.77
N THR A 25 6.14 -3.38 1.69
CA THR A 25 4.96 -2.50 1.81
C THR A 25 3.90 -3.14 2.69
N LEU A 26 3.38 -2.36 3.64
CA LEU A 26 2.10 -2.60 4.28
C LEU A 26 1.34 -1.28 4.39
N LYS A 27 0.13 -1.24 3.83
CA LYS A 27 -0.81 -0.14 4.03
C LYS A 27 -2.17 -0.69 4.35
N MET A 28 -2.78 -0.18 5.41
CA MET A 28 -4.11 -0.55 5.85
C MET A 28 -4.92 0.72 6.11
N LYS A 29 -6.20 0.73 5.75
CA LYS A 29 -7.11 1.82 6.08
C LYS A 29 -8.41 1.23 6.57
N LEU A 30 -8.80 1.58 7.78
CA LEU A 30 -10.12 1.32 8.33
C LEU A 30 -11.09 2.39 7.80
N GLU A 31 -12.29 1.95 7.40
CA GLU A 31 -13.39 2.77 6.91
C GLU A 31 -14.72 2.23 7.43
N VAL A 32 -15.71 3.10 7.58
CA VAL A 32 -17.07 2.68 7.94
C VAL A 32 -17.93 2.78 6.69
N LYS A 33 -18.50 1.65 6.25
CA LYS A 33 -19.35 1.55 5.08
C LYS A 33 -20.61 0.79 5.42
N ASP A 34 -21.77 1.39 5.16
CA ASP A 34 -23.09 0.84 5.45
C ASP A 34 -23.25 0.39 6.92
N GLY A 35 -22.70 1.19 7.86
CA GLY A 35 -22.71 0.90 9.29
C GLY A 35 -21.73 -0.21 9.75
N ARG A 36 -20.92 -0.76 8.84
CA ARG A 36 -19.92 -1.80 9.14
C ARG A 36 -18.51 -1.25 9.06
N TYR A 37 -17.66 -1.66 10.01
CA TYR A 37 -16.23 -1.35 9.99
C TYR A 37 -15.54 -2.30 9.01
N GLN A 38 -15.01 -1.73 7.94
CA GLN A 38 -14.29 -2.44 6.89
C GLN A 38 -12.87 -1.91 6.81
N MET A 39 -11.97 -2.73 6.30
CA MET A 39 -10.59 -2.34 6.09
C MET A 39 -10.18 -2.76 4.70
N ARG A 40 -9.47 -1.86 4.01
CA ARG A 40 -8.80 -2.16 2.74
C ARG A 40 -7.33 -1.86 2.86
N GLY A 41 -6.53 -2.70 2.22
CA GLY A 41 -5.10 -2.50 2.25
C GLY A 41 -4.36 -3.23 1.15
N ILE A 42 -3.05 -2.99 1.13
CA ILE A 42 -2.11 -3.63 0.24
C ILE A 42 -0.87 -4.07 1.00
N PHE A 43 -0.28 -5.21 0.60
CA PHE A 43 0.97 -5.69 1.17
C PHE A 43 1.91 -6.30 0.13
N GLY A 44 3.21 -6.17 0.40
CA GLY A 44 4.29 -6.69 -0.41
C GLY A 44 4.65 -8.14 -0.08
N SER A 45 5.61 -8.69 -0.82
CA SER A 45 6.00 -10.10 -0.73
C SER A 45 6.69 -10.51 0.57
N ASN A 46 7.21 -9.57 1.35
CA ASN A 46 7.90 -9.86 2.62
C ASN A 46 6.92 -10.11 3.77
N TRP A 47 5.62 -9.86 3.55
CA TRP A 47 4.57 -10.13 4.52
C TRP A 47 3.86 -11.44 4.22
N ALA A 48 3.76 -12.31 5.22
CA ALA A 48 2.92 -13.49 5.16
C ALA A 48 1.44 -13.11 5.34
N VAL A 49 0.54 -13.86 4.69
CA VAL A 49 -0.90 -13.60 4.78
C VAL A 49 -1.41 -13.66 6.22
N GLY A 50 -0.89 -14.58 7.04
CA GLY A 50 -1.25 -14.70 8.45
C GLY A 50 -0.82 -13.50 9.30
N GLU A 51 0.30 -12.86 8.96
CA GLU A 51 0.76 -11.63 9.64
C GLU A 51 -0.18 -10.47 9.32
N ILE A 52 -0.56 -10.32 8.05
CA ILE A 52 -1.53 -9.29 7.63
C ILE A 52 -2.90 -9.51 8.27
N GLN A 53 -3.35 -10.75 8.35
CA GLN A 53 -4.60 -11.08 9.06
C GLN A 53 -4.51 -10.73 10.55
N THR A 54 -3.36 -10.96 11.18
CA THR A 54 -3.12 -10.60 12.59
C THR A 54 -3.14 -9.08 12.78
N GLU A 55 -2.49 -8.32 11.90
CA GLU A 55 -2.52 -6.85 11.93
C GLU A 55 -3.94 -6.30 11.67
N ALA A 56 -4.70 -6.91 10.76
CA ALA A 56 -6.10 -6.55 10.55
C ALA A 56 -6.94 -6.82 11.81
N ALA A 57 -6.71 -7.93 12.50
CA ALA A 57 -7.39 -8.24 13.76
C ALA A 57 -7.07 -7.24 14.87
N LYS A 58 -5.80 -6.80 15.00
CA LYS A 58 -5.40 -5.76 15.96
C LYS A 58 -6.13 -4.44 15.69
N ASN A 59 -6.13 -3.97 14.44
CA ASN A 59 -6.83 -2.75 14.04
C ASN A 59 -8.35 -2.82 14.29
N CYS A 60 -8.98 -3.99 14.09
CA CYS A 60 -10.39 -4.17 14.50
C CYS A 60 -10.54 -4.07 16.03
N ALA A 61 -9.65 -4.69 16.79
CA ALA A 61 -9.69 -4.67 18.25
C ALA A 61 -9.51 -3.25 18.83
N GLU A 62 -8.74 -2.38 18.17
CA GLU A 62 -8.58 -0.97 18.54
C GLU A 62 -9.90 -0.18 18.52
N VAL A 63 -10.86 -0.59 17.68
CA VAL A 63 -12.22 -0.02 17.67
C VAL A 63 -13.23 -0.85 18.47
N GLY A 64 -12.75 -1.74 19.33
CA GLY A 64 -13.57 -2.57 20.22
C GLY A 64 -14.33 -3.68 19.50
N ARG A 65 -13.88 -4.10 18.31
CA ARG A 65 -14.57 -5.08 17.48
C ARG A 65 -13.65 -6.24 17.11
N PRO A 66 -14.08 -7.51 17.20
CA PRO A 66 -13.26 -8.61 16.71
C PRO A 66 -13.25 -8.65 15.18
N LEU A 67 -12.20 -9.23 14.60
CA LEU A 67 -12.16 -9.54 13.17
C LEU A 67 -13.30 -10.52 12.81
N GLU A 68 -14.08 -10.17 11.81
CA GLU A 68 -15.15 -11.02 11.27
C GLU A 68 -14.69 -11.76 10.01
N HIS A 69 -14.03 -11.02 9.12
CA HIS A 69 -13.65 -11.50 7.80
C HIS A 69 -12.30 -10.95 7.38
N PHE A 70 -11.55 -11.75 6.64
CA PHE A 70 -10.32 -11.34 5.97
C PHE A 70 -10.19 -12.08 4.65
N LYS A 71 -9.87 -11.37 3.57
CA LYS A 71 -9.72 -11.95 2.24
C LYS A 71 -8.69 -11.21 1.40
N VAL A 72 -7.82 -11.97 0.75
CA VAL A 72 -6.95 -11.47 -0.31
C VAL A 72 -7.72 -11.47 -1.63
N LEU A 73 -7.77 -10.32 -2.30
CA LEU A 73 -8.55 -10.10 -3.51
C LEU A 73 -7.76 -10.33 -4.80
N GLY A 74 -6.43 -10.31 -4.72
CA GLY A 74 -5.54 -10.45 -5.87
C GLY A 74 -4.31 -9.56 -5.71
N ALA A 75 -3.72 -9.12 -6.82
CA ALA A 75 -2.60 -8.18 -6.84
C ALA A 75 -2.94 -6.95 -7.70
N ASN A 76 -2.40 -5.79 -7.35
CA ASN A 76 -2.53 -4.57 -8.14
C ASN A 76 -1.48 -4.52 -9.28
N SER A 77 -1.49 -3.45 -10.08
CA SER A 77 -0.55 -3.23 -11.19
C SER A 77 0.93 -3.17 -10.79
N LYS A 78 1.23 -3.10 -9.50
CA LYS A 78 2.59 -3.10 -8.92
C LYS A 78 2.97 -4.44 -8.29
N GLY A 79 2.13 -5.46 -8.46
CA GLY A 79 2.36 -6.79 -7.88
C GLY A 79 2.11 -6.89 -6.37
N LEU A 80 1.60 -5.83 -5.74
CA LEU A 80 1.25 -5.87 -4.32
C LEU A 80 -0.10 -6.56 -4.13
N LYS A 81 -0.17 -7.45 -3.14
CA LYS A 81 -1.41 -8.15 -2.79
C LYS A 81 -2.40 -7.15 -2.21
N VAL A 82 -3.63 -7.19 -2.68
CA VAL A 82 -4.74 -6.36 -2.20
C VAL A 82 -5.60 -7.22 -1.28
N PHE A 83 -6.04 -6.67 -0.16
CA PHE A 83 -6.94 -7.37 0.75
C PHE A 83 -8.08 -6.49 1.23
N GLU A 84 -9.13 -7.14 1.72
CA GLU A 84 -10.18 -6.54 2.50
C GLU A 84 -10.40 -7.32 3.80
N ALA A 85 -10.85 -6.63 4.82
CA ALA A 85 -11.26 -7.21 6.09
C ALA A 85 -12.51 -6.51 6.64
N ALA A 86 -13.25 -7.17 7.52
CA ALA A 86 -14.39 -6.59 8.22
C ALA A 86 -14.31 -6.89 9.72
N CYS A 87 -14.76 -5.95 10.53
CA CYS A 87 -14.89 -6.09 11.97
C CYS A 87 -16.38 -6.25 12.34
N LYS A 88 -16.68 -7.07 13.36
CA LYS A 88 -18.05 -7.34 13.81
C LYS A 88 -18.74 -6.12 14.42
#